data_AF-A0AAV6AQ63-F1
#
_entry.id   AF-A0AAV6AQ63-F1
#
_cell.length_a   1.000
_cell.length_b   1.000
_cell.length_c   1.000
_cell.angle_alpha   90.00
_cell.angle_beta   90.00
_cell.angle_gamma   90.00
#
_symmetry.space_group_name_H-M   'P 1'
#
loop_
_entity.id
_entity.type
_entity.pdbx_description
1 polymer ?
#
loop_
_entity_poly.entity_id
_entity_poly.type
_entity_poly.pdbx_seq_one_letter_code
_entity_poly.pdbx_strand_id
1 'polypeptide(L)'
;MNASIRPARPDDRNEVVDLLHTHMSAKIPRERWALLFDYPWRPADAPDCGRVLQEGGRIVGYLGATYVDRTLDGRVERICNMSSWYLLRPYRGQGHGRAMVLDLTANPDLTYTDLTATPQVDAMLRAHAGFAILDRQRWILRGKDRAADVDLRDIAPAIIPLSHHAGMRNVRFVQAFTPSGSCIFAVHVKRKGEGLAYHQLLHADRPEILAGQAEAIAAALLPEPAAVLAIDCRLVPDRPVGAAVEDIAQPRLYKSRTLRPAQIDNLYNEVLLLDQKLP
;
A
#
# COMPACT_ATOMS: atom_id res chain seq x y z
N MET A 1 0.05 -25.68 26.77
CA MET A 1 -1.08 -25.41 25.88
C MET A 1 -0.49 -25.09 24.51
N ASN A 2 -1.08 -25.59 23.42
CA ASN A 2 -0.48 -25.48 22.09
C ASN A 2 -1.25 -24.44 21.26
N ALA A 3 -0.60 -23.32 20.98
CA ALA A 3 -1.11 -22.36 20.01
C ALA A 3 -1.06 -22.95 18.59
N SER A 4 -2.05 -22.64 17.76
CA SER A 4 -2.20 -23.12 16.38
C SER A 4 -2.44 -21.96 15.41
N ILE A 5 -1.96 -22.10 14.19
CA ILE A 5 -2.15 -21.11 13.12
C ILE A 5 -3.22 -21.65 12.17
N ARG A 6 -4.12 -20.78 11.73
CA ARG A 6 -5.11 -21.10 10.70
C ARG A 6 -5.47 -19.87 9.86
N PRO A 7 -6.07 -20.07 8.67
CA PRO A 7 -6.70 -18.99 7.93
C PRO A 7 -7.72 -18.22 8.78
N ALA A 8 -7.67 -16.89 8.70
CA ALA A 8 -8.68 -16.01 9.28
C ALA A 8 -9.94 -16.06 8.42
N ARG A 9 -11.10 -16.14 9.06
CA ARG A 9 -12.42 -16.22 8.43
C ARG A 9 -13.20 -14.92 8.66
N PRO A 10 -14.23 -14.62 7.86
CA PRO A 10 -15.11 -13.47 8.10
C PRO A 10 -15.66 -13.42 9.52
N ASP A 11 -15.98 -14.56 10.12
CA ASP A 11 -16.53 -14.65 11.48
C ASP A 11 -15.51 -14.25 12.58
N ASP A 12 -14.20 -14.29 12.29
CA ASP A 12 -13.16 -13.84 13.22
C ASP A 12 -13.10 -12.30 13.35
N ARG A 13 -13.83 -11.57 12.49
CA ARG A 13 -13.76 -10.11 12.35
C ARG A 13 -13.83 -9.38 13.69
N ASN A 14 -14.81 -9.70 14.53
CA ASN A 14 -15.03 -8.95 15.77
C ASN A 14 -13.87 -9.15 16.76
N GLU A 15 -13.42 -10.39 16.97
CA GLU A 15 -12.33 -10.69 17.89
C GLU A 15 -10.98 -10.15 17.38
N VAL A 16 -10.73 -10.19 16.06
CA VAL A 16 -9.53 -9.55 15.47
C VAL A 16 -9.58 -8.03 15.60
N VAL A 17 -10.73 -7.40 15.33
CA VAL A 17 -10.91 -5.95 15.51
C VAL A 17 -10.66 -5.56 16.97
N ASP A 18 -11.17 -6.33 17.93
CA ASP A 18 -10.90 -6.17 19.36
C ASP A 18 -9.41 -6.26 19.68
N LEU A 19 -8.73 -7.29 19.17
CA LEU A 19 -7.29 -7.49 19.35
C LEU A 19 -6.48 -6.29 18.82
N LEU A 20 -6.72 -5.89 17.57
CA LEU A 20 -5.96 -4.82 16.91
C LEU A 20 -6.23 -3.45 17.54
N HIS A 21 -7.49 -3.12 17.79
CA HIS A 21 -7.84 -1.86 18.43
C HIS A 21 -7.25 -1.75 19.84
N THR A 22 -7.38 -2.82 20.65
CA THR A 22 -6.92 -2.80 22.04
C THR A 22 -5.40 -2.82 22.15
N HIS A 23 -4.72 -3.61 21.31
CA HIS A 23 -3.33 -3.96 21.55
C HIS A 23 -2.35 -3.43 20.50
N MET A 24 -2.81 -3.11 19.29
CA MET A 24 -1.96 -2.55 18.24
C MET A 24 -2.09 -1.03 18.16
N SER A 25 -3.30 -0.50 17.98
CA SER A 25 -3.53 0.95 17.98
C SER A 25 -4.99 1.31 18.25
N ALA A 26 -5.26 1.85 19.44
CA ALA A 26 -6.57 2.39 19.80
C ALA A 26 -6.92 3.70 19.05
N LYS A 27 -5.94 4.31 18.37
CA LYS A 27 -6.17 5.49 17.53
C LYS A 27 -6.90 5.17 16.24
N ILE A 28 -6.85 3.92 15.78
CA ILE A 28 -7.60 3.46 14.62
C ILE A 28 -8.97 2.97 15.10
N PRO A 29 -10.08 3.57 14.63
CA PRO A 29 -11.42 3.14 15.01
C PRO A 29 -11.71 1.69 14.62
N ARG A 30 -12.61 1.06 15.35
CA ARG A 30 -12.98 -0.35 15.15
C ARG A 30 -13.58 -0.58 13.77
N GLU A 31 -14.37 0.36 13.29
CA GLU A 31 -14.99 0.37 11.96
C GLU A 31 -13.93 0.37 10.86
N ARG A 32 -12.80 1.03 11.11
CA ARG A 32 -11.68 1.08 10.17
C ARG A 32 -10.83 -0.18 10.20
N TRP A 33 -10.61 -0.78 11.38
CA TRP A 33 -10.01 -2.12 11.46
C TRP A 33 -10.85 -3.18 10.75
N ALA A 34 -12.17 -3.06 10.86
CA ALA A 34 -13.12 -3.95 10.21
C ALA A 34 -13.01 -3.94 8.67
N LEU A 35 -12.50 -2.87 8.06
CA LEU A 35 -12.26 -2.80 6.61
C LEU A 35 -11.24 -3.84 6.14
N LEU A 36 -10.41 -4.43 7.01
CA LEU A 36 -9.51 -5.52 6.59
C LEU A 36 -10.26 -6.81 6.22
N PHE A 37 -11.53 -6.94 6.63
CA PHE A 37 -12.37 -8.09 6.32
C PHE A 37 -13.33 -7.83 5.15
N ASP A 38 -13.71 -6.57 4.95
CA ASP A 38 -14.69 -6.14 3.96
C ASP A 38 -14.26 -4.80 3.37
N TYR A 39 -13.63 -4.85 2.20
CA TYR A 39 -13.09 -3.71 1.49
C TYR A 39 -13.51 -3.71 0.01
N PRO A 40 -13.59 -2.53 -0.64
CA PRO A 40 -14.28 -2.39 -1.92
C PRO A 40 -13.72 -3.23 -3.09
N TRP A 41 -12.43 -3.59 -3.03
CA TRP A 41 -11.75 -4.35 -4.09
C TRP A 41 -11.51 -5.82 -3.75
N ARG A 42 -12.10 -6.32 -2.66
CA ARG A 42 -11.93 -7.71 -2.25
C ARG A 42 -12.50 -8.66 -3.32
N PRO A 43 -11.70 -9.57 -3.90
CA PRO A 43 -12.23 -10.63 -4.75
C PRO A 43 -13.26 -11.48 -3.99
N ALA A 44 -14.35 -11.84 -4.64
CA ALA A 44 -15.42 -12.63 -4.03
C ALA A 44 -14.91 -13.99 -3.50
N ASP A 45 -13.96 -14.58 -4.23
CA ASP A 45 -13.30 -15.86 -3.93
C ASP A 45 -11.96 -15.70 -3.19
N ALA A 46 -11.68 -14.53 -2.58
CA ALA A 46 -10.45 -14.36 -1.81
C ALA A 46 -10.38 -15.42 -0.68
N PRO A 47 -9.22 -16.09 -0.53
CA PRO A 47 -9.12 -17.38 0.15
C PRO A 47 -9.36 -17.28 1.67
N ASP A 48 -9.07 -16.12 2.26
CA ASP A 48 -9.16 -15.86 3.68
C ASP A 48 -9.12 -14.33 3.95
N CYS A 49 -9.02 -13.96 5.23
CA CYS A 49 -8.77 -12.59 5.69
C CYS A 49 -7.38 -12.45 6.33
N GLY A 50 -6.44 -13.34 6.03
CA GLY A 50 -5.13 -13.43 6.64
C GLY A 50 -4.95 -14.69 7.49
N ARG A 51 -4.16 -14.58 8.57
CA ARG A 51 -3.88 -15.67 9.52
C ARG A 51 -4.18 -15.24 10.93
N VAL A 52 -4.74 -16.16 11.72
CA VAL A 52 -4.88 -16.00 13.16
C VAL A 52 -4.00 -17.03 13.87
N LEU A 53 -3.42 -16.61 14.99
CA LEU A 53 -2.84 -17.49 16.00
C LEU A 53 -3.88 -17.70 17.08
N GLN A 54 -4.25 -18.94 17.35
CA GLN A 54 -5.30 -19.29 18.31
C GLN A 54 -4.75 -20.20 19.42
N GLU A 55 -5.09 -19.90 20.67
CA GLU A 55 -4.85 -20.78 21.81
C GLU A 55 -6.11 -20.83 22.69
N GLY A 56 -6.53 -22.03 23.10
CA GLY A 56 -7.66 -22.20 24.03
C GLY A 56 -8.98 -21.58 23.54
N GLY A 57 -9.22 -21.59 22.22
CA GLY A 57 -10.44 -20.99 21.64
C GLY A 57 -10.35 -19.49 21.36
N ARG A 58 -9.24 -18.83 21.69
CA ARG A 58 -9.08 -17.37 21.59
C ARG A 58 -8.02 -16.98 20.57
N ILE A 59 -8.28 -15.91 19.82
CA ILE A 59 -7.31 -15.29 18.91
C ILE A 59 -6.32 -14.46 19.73
N VAL A 60 -5.06 -14.88 19.66
CA VAL A 60 -3.94 -14.28 20.40
C VAL A 60 -2.92 -13.61 19.48
N GLY A 61 -3.17 -13.66 18.18
CA GLY A 61 -2.37 -13.01 17.15
C GLY A 61 -3.07 -12.97 15.80
N TYR A 62 -2.72 -12.02 14.97
CA TYR A 62 -3.27 -11.80 13.64
C TYR A 62 -2.19 -11.31 12.68
N LEU A 63 -2.28 -11.75 11.44
CA LEU A 63 -1.56 -11.23 10.29
C LEU A 63 -2.60 -11.01 9.20
N GLY A 64 -2.89 -9.75 8.88
CA GLY A 64 -3.91 -9.41 7.89
C GLY A 64 -3.44 -9.63 6.46
N ALA A 65 -4.40 -9.91 5.58
CA ALA A 65 -4.20 -10.03 4.15
C ALA A 65 -5.33 -9.32 3.40
N THR A 66 -4.95 -8.42 2.49
CA THR A 66 -5.88 -7.80 1.54
C THR A 66 -5.53 -8.26 0.14
N TYR A 67 -6.54 -8.66 -0.63
CA TYR A 67 -6.42 -9.30 -1.92
C TYR A 67 -7.00 -8.40 -2.99
N VAL A 68 -6.43 -8.44 -4.19
CA VAL A 68 -7.01 -7.85 -5.39
C VAL A 68 -6.67 -8.71 -6.59
N ASP A 69 -7.60 -8.80 -7.54
CA ASP A 69 -7.31 -9.32 -8.87
C ASP A 69 -7.09 -8.16 -9.83
N ARG A 70 -5.95 -8.15 -10.50
CA ARG A 70 -5.59 -7.13 -11.48
C ARG A 70 -5.33 -7.75 -12.83
N THR A 71 -5.85 -7.12 -13.88
CA THR A 71 -5.41 -7.42 -15.24
C THR A 71 -4.14 -6.62 -15.52
N LEU A 72 -3.00 -7.31 -15.65
CA LEU A 72 -1.68 -6.76 -15.94
C LEU A 72 -1.11 -7.51 -17.14
N ASP A 73 -0.71 -6.78 -18.19
CA ASP A 73 -0.20 -7.36 -19.45
C ASP A 73 -1.10 -8.49 -20.01
N GLY A 74 -2.42 -8.31 -19.91
CA GLY A 74 -3.43 -9.27 -20.39
C GLY A 74 -3.65 -10.49 -19.49
N ARG A 75 -3.00 -10.58 -18.33
CA ARG A 75 -3.15 -11.67 -17.37
C ARG A 75 -3.81 -11.18 -16.09
N VAL A 76 -4.68 -12.01 -15.53
CA VAL A 76 -5.22 -11.76 -14.18
C VAL A 76 -4.18 -12.23 -13.15
N GLU A 77 -3.75 -11.31 -12.31
CA GLU A 77 -2.74 -11.50 -11.27
C GLU A 77 -3.38 -11.20 -9.91
N ARG A 78 -3.35 -12.18 -9.01
CA ARG A 78 -3.84 -12.03 -7.65
C ARG A 78 -2.72 -11.50 -6.75
N ILE A 79 -2.93 -10.31 -6.22
CA ILE A 79 -1.98 -9.62 -5.34
C ILE A 79 -2.52 -9.61 -3.92
N CYS A 80 -1.70 -10.05 -2.96
CA CYS A 80 -1.96 -10.06 -1.53
C CYS A 80 -1.06 -9.03 -0.84
N ASN A 81 -1.63 -7.91 -0.42
CA ASN A 81 -0.96 -6.96 0.47
C ASN A 81 -1.10 -7.44 1.93
N MET A 82 0.04 -7.70 2.56
CA MET A 82 0.15 -8.02 3.98
C MET A 82 -0.18 -6.78 4.81
N SER A 83 -0.93 -6.99 5.90
CA SER A 83 -1.40 -5.93 6.78
C SER A 83 -1.25 -6.34 8.24
N SER A 84 -1.18 -5.33 9.11
CA SER A 84 -1.52 -5.44 10.55
C SER A 84 -1.04 -6.72 11.24
N TRP A 85 0.27 -6.92 11.29
CA TRP A 85 0.87 -8.08 11.92
C TRP A 85 1.07 -7.86 13.43
N TYR A 86 0.27 -8.54 14.25
CA TYR A 86 0.29 -8.40 15.69
C TYR A 86 0.21 -9.74 16.43
N LEU A 87 1.02 -9.88 17.49
CA LEU A 87 0.93 -10.99 18.45
C LEU A 87 0.83 -10.42 19.85
N LEU A 88 0.00 -11.01 20.71
CA LEU A 88 0.04 -10.74 22.15
C LEU A 88 1.44 -11.06 22.70
N ARG A 89 1.89 -10.26 23.67
CA ARG A 89 3.26 -10.31 24.22
C ARG A 89 3.72 -11.72 24.60
N PRO A 90 2.92 -12.57 25.28
CA PRO A 90 3.34 -13.92 25.63
C PRO A 90 3.72 -14.80 24.44
N TYR A 91 3.17 -14.56 23.24
CA TYR A 91 3.37 -15.40 22.05
C TYR A 91 4.50 -14.91 21.13
N ARG A 92 5.21 -13.84 21.52
CA ARG A 92 6.35 -13.29 20.75
C ARG A 92 7.63 -14.07 21.04
N GLY A 93 8.56 -14.09 20.09
CA GLY A 93 9.85 -14.77 20.24
C GLY A 93 9.79 -16.31 20.16
N GLN A 94 8.60 -16.89 20.01
CA GLN A 94 8.39 -18.35 19.95
C GLN A 94 8.31 -18.88 18.50
N GLY A 95 8.62 -18.07 17.50
CA GLY A 95 8.54 -18.45 16.09
C GLY A 95 7.15 -18.41 15.45
N HIS A 96 6.07 -18.22 16.23
CA HIS A 96 4.70 -18.14 15.70
C HIS A 96 4.54 -17.09 14.60
N GLY A 97 5.09 -15.89 14.80
CA GLY A 97 4.96 -14.83 13.81
C GLY A 97 5.60 -15.20 12.47
N ARG A 98 6.80 -15.80 12.49
CA ARG A 98 7.45 -16.31 11.28
C ARG A 98 6.60 -17.39 10.61
N ALA A 99 6.06 -18.33 11.40
CA ALA A 99 5.21 -19.39 10.88
C ALA A 99 3.93 -18.83 10.22
N MET A 100 3.31 -17.77 10.77
CA MET A 100 2.16 -17.12 10.14
C MET A 100 2.48 -16.53 8.78
N VAL A 101 3.64 -15.87 8.64
CA VAL A 101 4.08 -15.30 7.35
C VAL A 101 4.35 -16.40 6.33
N LEU A 102 5.05 -17.48 6.73
CA LEU A 102 5.32 -18.60 5.84
C LEU A 102 4.02 -19.26 5.37
N ASP A 103 3.05 -19.44 6.26
CA ASP A 103 1.75 -20.03 5.96
C ASP A 103 0.86 -19.12 5.09
N LEU A 104 0.91 -17.80 5.29
CA LEU A 104 0.21 -16.85 4.41
C LEU A 104 0.83 -16.80 3.01
N THR A 105 2.16 -16.87 2.92
CA THR A 105 2.92 -16.62 1.70
C THR A 105 3.39 -17.90 0.99
N ALA A 106 2.73 -19.02 1.28
CA ALA A 106 3.10 -20.35 0.79
C ALA A 106 2.72 -20.57 -0.69
N ASN A 107 1.67 -19.91 -1.19
CA ASN A 107 1.21 -20.12 -2.56
C ASN A 107 2.08 -19.33 -3.56
N PRO A 108 2.85 -20.02 -4.44
CA PRO A 108 3.76 -19.37 -5.36
C PRO A 108 3.07 -18.63 -6.52
N ASP A 109 1.77 -18.86 -6.72
CA ASP A 109 0.99 -18.26 -7.82
C ASP A 109 0.43 -16.88 -7.45
N LEU A 110 0.54 -16.46 -6.18
CA LEU A 110 0.20 -15.11 -5.74
C LEU A 110 1.42 -14.21 -5.71
N THR A 111 1.17 -12.92 -5.96
CA THR A 111 2.12 -11.87 -5.60
C THR A 111 1.82 -11.36 -4.20
N TYR A 112 2.83 -11.24 -3.35
CA TYR A 112 2.70 -10.66 -2.01
C TYR A 112 3.42 -9.32 -1.93
N THR A 113 2.86 -8.36 -1.20
CA THR A 113 3.50 -7.07 -0.93
C THR A 113 3.42 -6.73 0.54
N ASP A 114 4.44 -6.06 1.07
CA ASP A 114 4.41 -5.38 2.37
C ASP A 114 5.04 -4.00 2.16
N LEU A 115 4.25 -2.94 2.33
CA LEU A 115 4.67 -1.56 2.02
C LEU A 115 5.06 -0.77 3.27
N THR A 116 4.86 -1.34 4.46
CA THR A 116 5.02 -0.69 5.76
C THR A 116 5.83 -1.53 6.76
N ALA A 117 6.65 -2.44 6.23
CA ALA A 117 7.51 -3.30 7.02
C ALA A 117 8.46 -2.48 7.90
N THR A 118 8.34 -2.62 9.21
CA THR A 118 9.34 -2.09 10.14
C THR A 118 10.70 -2.76 9.88
N PRO A 119 11.83 -2.18 10.31
CA PRO A 119 13.15 -2.78 10.07
C PRO A 119 13.28 -4.24 10.53
N GLN A 120 12.61 -4.60 11.63
CA GLN A 120 12.57 -5.98 12.12
C GLN A 120 11.74 -6.90 11.22
N VAL A 121 10.61 -6.42 10.70
CA VAL A 121 9.75 -7.15 9.76
C VAL A 121 10.45 -7.33 8.42
N ASP A 122 11.10 -6.28 7.89
CA ASP A 122 11.90 -6.31 6.67
C ASP A 122 12.99 -7.39 6.73
N ALA A 123 13.81 -7.36 7.79
CA ALA A 123 14.86 -8.34 7.98
C ALA A 123 14.31 -9.78 8.00
N MET A 124 13.19 -10.00 8.68
CA MET A 124 12.54 -11.32 8.76
C MET A 124 12.01 -11.77 7.39
N LEU A 125 11.29 -10.90 6.67
CA LEU A 125 10.68 -11.22 5.38
C LEU A 125 11.72 -11.58 4.33
N ARG A 126 12.81 -10.81 4.24
CA ARG A 126 13.89 -11.06 3.28
C ARG A 126 14.72 -12.29 3.64
N ALA A 127 15.01 -12.50 4.92
CA ALA A 127 15.83 -13.63 5.35
C ALA A 127 15.09 -14.98 5.31
N HIS A 128 13.76 -14.98 5.47
CA HIS A 128 13.03 -16.22 5.71
C HIS A 128 11.81 -16.46 4.82
N ALA A 129 11.18 -15.43 4.27
CA ALA A 129 9.94 -15.58 3.50
C ALA A 129 10.13 -15.40 1.98
N GLY A 130 11.35 -15.09 1.53
CA GLY A 130 11.69 -14.94 0.12
C GLY A 130 11.25 -13.60 -0.47
N PHE A 131 11.05 -12.58 0.36
CA PHE A 131 10.73 -11.23 -0.12
C PHE A 131 11.99 -10.57 -0.66
N ALA A 132 11.81 -9.81 -1.73
CA ALA A 132 12.78 -8.89 -2.28
C ALA A 132 12.35 -7.45 -2.01
N ILE A 133 13.31 -6.54 -2.16
CA ILE A 133 13.06 -5.11 -2.13
C ILE A 133 12.30 -4.74 -3.40
N LEU A 134 11.10 -4.18 -3.22
CA LEU A 134 10.29 -3.60 -4.29
C LEU A 134 10.75 -2.17 -4.57
N ASP A 135 11.02 -1.40 -3.52
CA ASP A 135 11.57 -0.04 -3.65
C ASP A 135 12.29 0.40 -2.37
N ARG A 136 13.34 1.21 -2.50
CA ARG A 136 14.06 1.82 -1.37
C ARG A 136 14.10 3.32 -1.43
N GLN A 137 13.76 3.90 -2.58
CA GLN A 137 13.94 5.31 -2.83
C GLN A 137 12.67 5.87 -3.43
N ARG A 138 12.48 7.17 -3.23
CA ARG A 138 11.45 7.93 -3.90
C ARG A 138 12.01 9.22 -4.46
N TRP A 139 11.46 9.62 -5.58
CA TRP A 139 11.65 10.92 -6.18
C TRP A 139 10.77 11.93 -5.44
N ILE A 140 11.39 13.02 -5.00
CA ILE A 140 10.72 14.12 -4.30
C ILE A 140 10.75 15.35 -5.21
N LEU A 141 9.56 15.78 -5.63
CA LEU A 141 9.37 17.03 -6.37
C LEU A 141 8.68 18.07 -5.49
N ARG A 142 9.09 19.32 -5.65
CA ARG A 142 8.54 20.49 -4.97
C ARG A 142 7.88 21.40 -6.00
N GLY A 143 6.80 22.06 -5.61
CA GLY A 143 6.17 23.09 -6.44
C GLY A 143 7.14 24.26 -6.63
N LYS A 144 7.30 24.72 -7.87
CA LYS A 144 8.06 25.93 -8.21
C LYS A 144 7.09 26.99 -8.72
N ASP A 145 7.39 28.28 -8.53
CA ASP A 145 6.59 29.43 -9.00
C ASP A 145 6.64 29.61 -10.54
N ARG A 146 6.66 28.53 -11.30
CA ARG A 146 6.67 28.57 -12.76
C ARG A 146 5.23 28.47 -13.26
N ALA A 147 4.90 29.24 -14.30
CA ALA A 147 3.70 28.98 -15.08
C ALA A 147 3.76 27.53 -15.59
N ALA A 148 2.97 26.65 -15.00
CA ALA A 148 2.87 25.27 -15.42
C ALA A 148 2.00 25.24 -16.68
N ASP A 149 2.56 24.77 -17.80
CA ASP A 149 1.79 24.48 -19.02
C ASP A 149 1.04 23.14 -18.88
N VAL A 150 0.40 22.96 -17.72
CA VAL A 150 -0.30 21.75 -17.32
C VAL A 150 -1.63 22.13 -16.71
N ASP A 151 -2.71 21.64 -17.29
CA ASP A 151 -4.06 21.74 -16.74
C ASP A 151 -4.35 20.47 -15.93
N LEU A 152 -4.64 20.64 -14.63
CA LEU A 152 -5.00 19.56 -13.72
C LEU A 152 -6.49 19.60 -13.42
N ARG A 153 -7.17 18.47 -13.65
CA ARG A 153 -8.59 18.32 -13.33
C ARG A 153 -8.78 17.19 -12.34
N ASP A 154 -9.50 17.47 -11.26
CA ASP A 154 -10.03 16.43 -10.40
C ASP A 154 -11.09 15.64 -11.15
N ILE A 155 -10.94 14.32 -11.14
CA ILE A 155 -11.86 13.41 -11.82
C ILE A 155 -12.49 12.44 -10.84
N ALA A 156 -13.69 11.95 -11.17
CA ALA A 156 -14.22 10.79 -10.50
C ALA A 156 -13.46 9.53 -10.98
N PRO A 157 -13.14 8.59 -10.09
CA PRO A 157 -12.55 7.32 -10.49
C PRO A 157 -13.63 6.44 -11.15
N ALA A 158 -13.84 6.61 -12.45
CA ALA A 158 -14.88 5.89 -13.20
C ALA A 158 -14.39 4.62 -13.91
N ILE A 159 -13.08 4.43 -14.00
CA ILE A 159 -12.45 3.31 -14.73
C ILE A 159 -11.63 2.43 -13.80
N ILE A 160 -11.61 1.12 -14.05
CA ILE A 160 -10.71 0.18 -13.37
C ILE A 160 -9.27 0.47 -13.84
N PRO A 161 -8.26 0.47 -12.95
CA PRO A 161 -8.30 0.07 -11.54
C PRO A 161 -8.82 1.13 -10.56
N LEU A 162 -8.97 2.38 -10.97
CA LEU A 162 -9.24 3.51 -10.07
C LEU A 162 -10.62 3.44 -9.39
N SER A 163 -11.64 2.93 -10.10
CA SER A 163 -13.02 2.87 -9.60
C SER A 163 -13.18 2.01 -8.35
N HIS A 164 -12.26 1.09 -8.09
CA HIS A 164 -12.20 0.32 -6.84
C HIS A 164 -11.98 1.19 -5.60
N HIS A 165 -11.46 2.40 -5.78
CA HIS A 165 -11.18 3.36 -4.71
C HIS A 165 -12.20 4.49 -4.68
N ALA A 166 -13.32 4.35 -5.40
CA ALA A 166 -14.43 5.28 -5.32
C ALA A 166 -14.92 5.43 -3.87
N GLY A 167 -15.08 6.67 -3.42
CA GLY A 167 -15.51 6.99 -2.05
C GLY A 167 -14.37 7.04 -1.01
N MET A 168 -13.13 6.67 -1.37
CA MET A 168 -11.98 6.85 -0.49
C MET A 168 -11.55 8.31 -0.40
N ARG A 169 -11.89 8.97 0.71
CA ARG A 169 -11.62 10.40 0.93
C ARG A 169 -10.15 10.77 1.01
N ASN A 170 -9.28 9.80 1.27
CA ASN A 170 -7.84 9.97 1.34
C ASN A 170 -7.13 9.76 -0.01
N VAL A 171 -7.87 9.51 -1.09
CA VAL A 171 -7.32 9.37 -2.45
C VAL A 171 -7.89 10.45 -3.35
N ARG A 172 -7.02 11.16 -4.06
CA ARG A 172 -7.37 12.14 -5.09
C ARG A 172 -7.02 11.57 -6.46
N PHE A 173 -7.93 11.68 -7.41
CA PHE A 173 -7.73 11.25 -8.80
C PHE A 173 -7.65 12.47 -9.68
N VAL A 174 -6.57 12.56 -10.46
CA VAL A 174 -6.26 13.75 -11.24
C VAL A 174 -5.98 13.34 -12.68
N GLN A 175 -6.56 14.07 -13.63
CA GLN A 175 -6.13 14.06 -15.02
C GLN A 175 -5.26 15.28 -15.28
N ALA A 176 -4.03 15.06 -15.74
CA ALA A 176 -3.16 16.11 -16.24
C ALA A 176 -3.23 16.16 -17.76
N PHE A 177 -3.47 17.36 -18.30
CA PHE A 177 -3.28 17.67 -19.71
C PHE A 177 -1.96 18.43 -19.84
N THR A 178 -1.01 17.84 -20.57
CA THR A 178 0.35 18.37 -20.73
C THR A 178 0.67 18.54 -22.23
N PRO A 179 1.75 19.25 -22.60
CA PRO A 179 2.14 19.42 -23.99
C PRO A 179 2.51 18.09 -24.68
N SER A 180 2.93 17.08 -23.90
CA SER A 180 3.27 15.74 -24.39
C SER A 180 2.11 14.74 -24.33
N GLY A 181 0.90 15.20 -24.02
CA GLY A 181 -0.31 14.37 -23.91
C GLY A 181 -0.93 14.39 -22.53
N SER A 182 -1.90 13.52 -22.29
CA SER A 182 -2.59 13.43 -21.01
C SER A 182 -2.23 12.17 -20.24
N CYS A 183 -2.18 12.26 -18.91
CA CYS A 183 -2.13 11.12 -18.01
C CYS A 183 -3.14 11.28 -16.86
N ILE A 184 -3.60 10.15 -16.35
CA ILE A 184 -4.44 10.03 -15.17
C ILE A 184 -3.61 9.39 -14.06
N PHE A 185 -3.64 9.98 -12.87
CA PHE A 185 -2.93 9.44 -11.72
C PHE A 185 -3.72 9.62 -10.43
N ALA A 186 -3.41 8.77 -9.46
CA ALA A 186 -3.98 8.80 -8.12
C ALA A 186 -2.91 9.19 -7.10
N VAL A 187 -3.25 10.09 -6.18
CA VAL A 187 -2.37 10.48 -5.07
C VAL A 187 -3.05 10.31 -3.73
N HIS A 188 -2.28 9.83 -2.75
CA HIS A 188 -2.66 9.84 -1.34
C HIS A 188 -2.03 11.05 -0.67
N VAL A 189 -2.85 11.94 -0.11
CA VAL A 189 -2.38 13.15 0.56
C VAL A 189 -2.28 12.92 2.06
N LYS A 190 -1.06 13.02 2.63
CA LYS A 190 -0.83 12.93 4.07
C LYS A 190 0.02 14.08 4.60
N ARG A 191 -0.50 14.77 5.62
CA ARG A 191 0.20 15.85 6.32
C ARG A 191 1.18 15.29 7.38
N LYS A 192 2.36 15.91 7.48
CA LYS A 192 3.39 15.65 8.50
C LYS A 192 3.67 16.97 9.23
N GLY A 193 3.10 17.12 10.43
CA GLY A 193 3.21 18.36 11.20
C GLY A 193 2.51 19.55 10.52
N GLU A 194 2.89 20.76 10.93
CA GLU A 194 2.35 22.00 10.39
C GLU A 194 3.09 22.36 9.08
N GLY A 195 2.45 22.11 7.93
CA GLY A 195 2.87 22.62 6.61
C GLY A 195 3.50 21.64 5.62
N LEU A 196 3.93 20.43 6.02
CA LEU A 196 4.51 19.46 5.08
C LEU A 196 3.47 18.40 4.66
N ALA A 197 2.88 18.55 3.47
CA ALA A 197 2.01 17.54 2.87
C ALA A 197 2.77 16.66 1.87
N TYR A 198 2.64 15.34 2.01
CA TYR A 198 3.10 14.37 1.02
C TYR A 198 1.93 13.99 0.13
N HIS A 199 2.05 14.31 -1.15
CA HIS A 199 1.20 13.80 -2.21
C HIS A 199 1.89 12.56 -2.78
N GLN A 200 1.61 11.39 -2.19
CA GLN A 200 2.23 10.13 -2.56
C GLN A 200 1.55 9.59 -3.83
N LEU A 201 2.32 9.37 -4.89
CA LEU A 201 1.81 8.72 -6.09
C LEU A 201 1.41 7.27 -5.76
N LEU A 202 0.16 6.94 -6.05
CA LEU A 202 -0.37 5.59 -5.91
C LEU A 202 -0.31 4.82 -7.23
N HIS A 203 -0.63 5.48 -8.33
CA HIS A 203 -0.70 4.91 -9.68
C HIS A 203 -0.69 6.01 -10.73
N ALA A 204 -0.19 5.69 -11.92
CA ALA A 204 -0.33 6.48 -13.14
C ALA A 204 -0.64 5.55 -14.32
N ASP A 205 -1.57 5.94 -15.18
CA ASP A 205 -1.93 5.16 -16.38
C ASP A 205 -0.84 5.23 -17.46
N ARG A 206 -0.16 6.38 -17.54
CA ARG A 206 0.92 6.73 -18.47
C ARG A 206 2.10 7.31 -17.69
N PRO A 207 2.86 6.45 -16.99
CA PRO A 207 3.94 6.88 -16.11
C PRO A 207 5.04 7.64 -16.86
N GLU A 208 5.25 7.37 -18.15
CA GLU A 208 6.19 8.09 -19.02
C GLU A 208 5.81 9.56 -19.23
N ILE A 209 4.51 9.85 -19.42
CA ILE A 209 4.02 11.24 -19.52
C ILE A 209 4.15 11.95 -18.18
N LEU A 210 3.77 11.27 -17.09
CA LEU A 210 3.91 11.82 -15.75
C LEU A 210 5.37 12.15 -15.42
N ALA A 211 6.30 11.24 -15.73
CA ALA A 211 7.73 11.43 -15.47
C ALA A 211 8.31 12.61 -16.26
N GLY A 212 8.00 12.69 -17.57
CA GLY A 212 8.48 13.75 -18.44
C GLY A 212 7.97 15.15 -18.07
N GLN A 213 6.84 15.23 -17.37
CA GLN A 213 6.17 16.49 -16.99
C GLN A 213 6.08 16.69 -15.47
N ALA A 214 6.82 15.90 -14.67
CA ALA A 214 6.58 15.83 -13.23
C ALA A 214 6.82 17.16 -12.51
N GLU A 215 7.79 18.00 -12.93
CA GLU A 215 8.02 19.31 -12.33
C GLU A 215 6.82 20.24 -12.52
N ALA A 216 6.26 20.27 -13.74
CA ALA A 216 5.10 21.10 -14.05
C ALA A 216 3.83 20.56 -13.36
N ILE A 217 3.66 19.23 -13.32
CA ILE A 217 2.61 18.58 -12.55
C ILE A 217 2.75 18.92 -11.06
N ALA A 218 3.95 18.84 -10.47
CA ALA A 218 4.17 19.18 -9.06
C ALA A 218 3.86 20.67 -8.78
N ALA A 219 4.25 21.59 -9.67
CA ALA A 219 3.94 23.01 -9.56
C ALA A 219 2.42 23.28 -9.58
N ALA A 220 1.66 22.59 -10.42
CA ALA A 220 0.20 22.74 -10.49
C ALA A 220 -0.55 21.96 -9.39
N LEU A 221 -0.01 20.83 -8.92
CA LEU A 221 -0.68 19.92 -7.99
C LEU A 221 -0.58 20.36 -6.53
N LEU A 222 0.57 20.92 -6.15
CA LEU A 222 0.95 21.13 -4.75
C LEU A 222 0.40 22.46 -4.24
N PRO A 223 -0.46 22.46 -3.21
CA PRO A 223 -1.17 23.66 -2.76
C PRO A 223 -0.31 24.60 -1.91
N GLU A 224 0.80 24.10 -1.37
CA GLU A 224 1.63 24.80 -0.38
C GLU A 224 3.12 24.65 -0.76
N PRO A 225 3.99 25.68 -0.59
CA PRO A 225 5.40 25.59 -0.98
C PRO A 225 6.20 24.46 -0.29
N ALA A 226 5.79 24.09 0.93
CA ALA A 226 6.42 23.01 1.68
C ALA A 226 5.93 21.61 1.27
N ALA A 227 4.81 21.50 0.55
CA ALA A 227 4.29 20.22 0.08
C ALA A 227 5.21 19.58 -0.97
N VAL A 228 5.12 18.26 -1.09
CA VAL A 228 5.93 17.48 -2.03
C VAL A 228 5.08 16.46 -2.78
N LEU A 229 5.41 16.25 -4.06
CA LEU A 229 4.98 15.08 -4.83
C LEU A 229 6.05 14.01 -4.64
N ALA A 230 5.63 12.88 -4.06
CA ALA A 230 6.49 11.76 -3.72
C ALA A 230 6.17 10.57 -4.63
N ILE A 231 7.16 10.11 -5.40
CA ILE A 231 7.01 9.04 -6.39
C ILE A 231 7.99 7.93 -6.03
N ASP A 232 7.50 6.77 -5.59
CA ASP A 232 8.36 5.59 -5.44
C ASP A 232 9.04 5.31 -6.79
N CYS A 233 10.36 5.13 -6.80
CA CYS A 233 11.18 5.16 -8.01
C CYS A 233 10.69 4.23 -9.11
N ARG A 234 10.16 3.06 -8.75
CA ARG A 234 9.66 2.05 -9.71
C ARG A 234 8.41 2.47 -10.48
N LEU A 235 7.66 3.47 -10.01
CA LEU A 235 6.37 3.87 -10.59
C LEU A 235 6.53 4.68 -11.88
N VAL A 236 7.75 5.13 -12.18
CA VAL A 236 8.08 5.88 -13.39
C VAL A 236 9.31 5.26 -14.05
N PRO A 237 9.40 5.28 -15.38
CA PRO A 237 10.52 4.66 -16.11
C PRO A 237 11.85 5.39 -15.84
N ASP A 238 11.80 6.71 -15.69
CA ASP A 238 12.97 7.57 -15.54
C ASP A 238 12.82 8.48 -14.32
N ARG A 239 13.96 8.88 -13.74
CA ARG A 239 13.99 9.91 -12.70
C ARG A 239 13.48 11.23 -13.29
N PRO A 240 12.42 11.83 -12.73
CA PRO A 240 11.97 13.12 -13.22
C PRO A 240 13.02 14.21 -13.04
N VAL A 241 13.11 15.12 -14.01
CA VAL A 241 14.03 16.26 -13.96
C VAL A 241 13.80 17.07 -12.68
N GLY A 242 14.88 17.48 -12.01
CA GLY A 242 14.81 18.30 -10.80
C GLY A 242 14.26 17.59 -9.54
N ALA A 243 13.89 16.31 -9.62
CA ALA A 243 13.50 15.55 -8.45
C ALA A 243 14.70 15.27 -7.54
N ALA A 244 14.55 15.50 -6.24
CA ALA A 244 15.50 15.01 -5.23
C ALA A 244 15.29 13.51 -4.99
N VAL A 245 16.31 12.85 -4.44
CA VAL A 245 16.22 11.44 -4.02
C VAL A 245 16.04 11.39 -2.52
N GLU A 246 15.08 10.61 -2.04
CA GLU A 246 14.89 10.35 -0.62
C GLU A 246 14.84 8.84 -0.38
N ASP A 247 15.59 8.37 0.62
CA ASP A 247 15.52 6.98 1.06
C ASP A 247 14.22 6.76 1.85
N ILE A 248 13.49 5.70 1.48
CA ILE A 248 12.28 5.27 2.17
C ILE A 248 12.71 4.57 3.47
N ALA A 249 12.29 5.12 4.61
CA ALA A 249 12.66 4.62 5.93
C ALA A 249 12.25 3.15 6.16
N GLN A 250 11.13 2.74 5.55
CA GLN A 250 10.64 1.37 5.52
C GLN A 250 10.51 0.95 4.06
N PRO A 251 11.48 0.20 3.51
CA PRO A 251 11.47 -0.15 2.10
C PRO A 251 10.20 -0.90 1.73
N ARG A 252 9.74 -0.72 0.50
CA ARG A 252 8.64 -1.52 -0.04
C ARG A 252 9.18 -2.91 -0.31
N LEU A 253 8.42 -3.95 0.03
CA LEU A 253 8.80 -5.35 -0.16
C LEU A 253 7.77 -6.07 -1.00
N TYR A 254 8.24 -7.06 -1.75
CA TYR A 254 7.37 -7.94 -2.53
C TYR A 254 7.94 -9.34 -2.66
N LYS A 255 7.07 -10.31 -2.96
CA LYS A 255 7.41 -11.67 -3.35
C LYS A 255 6.52 -12.03 -4.53
N SER A 256 7.12 -12.24 -5.71
CA SER A 256 6.37 -12.59 -6.92
C SER A 256 7.22 -13.48 -7.83
N ARG A 257 6.56 -14.36 -8.58
CA ARG A 257 7.16 -15.12 -9.68
C ARG A 257 6.80 -14.56 -11.06
N THR A 258 5.74 -13.77 -11.13
CA THR A 258 5.09 -13.32 -12.38
C THR A 258 5.24 -11.83 -12.62
N LEU A 259 5.24 -11.03 -11.56
CA LEU A 259 5.27 -9.56 -11.65
C LEU A 259 6.66 -8.99 -11.43
N ARG A 260 7.01 -8.02 -12.28
CA ARG A 260 8.19 -7.16 -12.12
C ARG A 260 7.85 -5.96 -11.22
N PRO A 261 8.85 -5.35 -10.55
CA PRO A 261 8.63 -4.18 -9.70
C PRO A 261 7.77 -3.06 -10.31
N ALA A 262 8.02 -2.71 -11.57
CA ALA A 262 7.29 -1.64 -12.27
C ALA A 262 5.79 -1.94 -12.50
N GLN A 263 5.36 -3.19 -12.40
CA GLN A 263 3.95 -3.59 -12.54
C GLN A 263 3.18 -3.52 -11.21
N ILE A 264 3.88 -3.31 -10.08
CA ILE A 264 3.30 -3.30 -8.74
C ILE A 264 3.22 -1.86 -8.25
N ASP A 265 2.06 -1.24 -8.43
CA ASP A 265 1.80 0.11 -7.91
C ASP A 265 1.40 0.10 -6.42
N ASN A 266 0.98 1.26 -5.91
CA ASN A 266 0.60 1.47 -4.52
C ASN A 266 -0.92 1.62 -4.36
N LEU A 267 -1.78 1.21 -5.31
CA LEU A 267 -3.24 1.37 -5.15
C LEU A 267 -3.81 0.43 -4.09
N TYR A 268 -3.43 -0.84 -4.09
CA TYR A 268 -4.10 -1.86 -3.31
C TYR A 268 -3.29 -2.20 -2.07
N ASN A 269 -3.45 -1.40 -1.02
CA ASN A 269 -2.74 -1.58 0.23
C ASN A 269 -3.57 -1.18 1.45
N GLU A 270 -3.12 -1.66 2.61
CA GLU A 270 -3.71 -1.45 3.91
C GLU A 270 -3.68 0.00 4.39
N VAL A 271 -2.66 0.76 3.99
CA VAL A 271 -2.49 2.16 4.41
C VAL A 271 -3.66 3.02 3.93
N LEU A 272 -4.25 2.72 2.78
CA LEU A 272 -5.45 3.40 2.29
C LEU A 272 -6.69 3.04 3.12
N LEU A 273 -6.88 1.76 3.44
CA LEU A 273 -8.00 1.28 4.26
C LEU A 273 -7.94 1.83 5.69
N LEU A 274 -6.73 1.82 6.27
CA LEU A 274 -6.47 2.22 7.65
C LEU A 274 -6.21 3.72 7.79
N ASP A 275 -6.24 4.47 6.67
CA ASP A 275 -5.99 5.91 6.62
C ASP A 275 -4.69 6.31 7.30
N GLN A 276 -3.65 5.51 7.08
CA GLN A 276 -2.31 5.72 7.63
C GLN A 276 -1.43 6.46 6.63
N LYS A 277 -0.23 6.85 7.05
CA LYS A 277 0.77 7.40 6.13
C LYS A 277 1.65 6.29 5.60
N LEU A 278 1.89 6.30 4.29
CA LEU A 278 2.92 5.46 3.69
C LEU A 278 4.30 6.02 4.13
N PRO A 279 5.14 5.22 4.81
CA PRO A 279 6.39 5.69 5.41
C PRO A 279 7.38 6.18 4.35
#